data_AF-A0A350Y0G6-F1
#
_entry.id   AF-A0A350Y0G6-F1
#
_cell.length_a   1.000
_cell.length_b   1.000
_cell.length_c   1.000
_cell.angle_alpha   90.00
_cell.angle_beta   90.00
_cell.angle_gamma   90.00
#
_symmetry.space_group_name_H-M   'P 1'
#
loop_
_entity.id
_entity.type
_entity.pdbx_description
1 polymer ?
#
loop_
_entity_poly.entity_id
_entity_poly.type
_entity_poly.pdbx_seq_one_letter_code
_entity_poly.pdbx_strand_id
1 'polypeptide(L)'
;MCLGAIYLMSLLLILGGVCKPKFFWNSRQVLVLRRRFGDRGTQIFYGGIGISLLLIACIYYSPMVVGVNLVRFLIAVAAAALLIYCLKSTSKCKRLARQSNQTFIKLGLAGKFQKRLEEWNSASLKRELQQRVKTDTAERLMSSARIKNPGKSERWYLEKVLYDLKRGR
;
A
#
# COMPACT_ATOMS: atom_id res chain seq x y z
N MET A 1 -33.37 -5.09 14.88
CA MET A 1 -32.46 -5.62 13.83
C MET A 1 -32.43 -7.13 13.94
N CYS A 2 -32.62 -7.87 12.84
CA CYS A 2 -32.66 -9.34 12.90
C CYS A 2 -31.26 -9.90 13.20
N LEU A 3 -31.12 -10.67 14.30
CA LEU A 3 -29.87 -11.34 14.69
C LEU A 3 -29.28 -12.20 13.54
N GLY A 4 -30.14 -12.80 12.72
CA GLY A 4 -29.72 -13.52 11.52
C GLY A 4 -28.98 -12.65 10.49
N ALA A 5 -29.33 -11.37 10.36
CA ALA A 5 -28.61 -10.44 9.49
C ALA A 5 -27.22 -10.11 10.03
N ILE A 6 -27.06 -10.02 11.36
CA ILE A 6 -25.76 -9.78 12.00
C ILE A 6 -24.84 -10.99 11.78
N TYR A 7 -25.38 -12.21 11.90
CA TYR A 7 -24.63 -13.45 11.64
C TYR A 7 -24.22 -13.56 10.17
N LEU A 8 -25.12 -13.25 9.24
CA LEU A 8 -24.83 -13.24 7.80
C LEU A 8 -23.74 -12.21 7.46
N MET A 9 -23.83 -10.99 8.01
CA MET A 9 -22.83 -9.94 7.80
C MET A 9 -21.46 -10.31 8.37
N SER A 10 -21.44 -10.95 9.54
CA SER A 10 -20.21 -11.50 10.14
C SER A 10 -19.55 -12.53 9.20
N LEU A 11 -20.31 -13.49 8.70
CA LEU A 11 -19.83 -14.50 7.75
C LEU A 11 -19.32 -13.88 6.45
N LEU A 12 -20.05 -12.91 5.90
CA LEU A 12 -19.64 -12.20 4.68
C LEU A 12 -18.34 -11.41 4.87
N LEU A 13 -18.11 -10.81 6.04
CA LEU A 13 -16.86 -10.12 6.36
C LEU A 13 -15.68 -11.09 6.46
N ILE A 14 -15.89 -12.24 7.10
CA ILE A 14 -14.87 -13.29 7.23
C ILE A 14 -14.54 -13.87 5.84
N LEU A 15 -15.56 -14.25 5.06
CA LEU A 15 -15.40 -14.74 3.68
C LEU A 15 -14.76 -13.69 2.77
N GLY A 16 -15.16 -12.42 2.90
CA GLY A 16 -14.58 -11.30 2.14
C GLY A 16 -13.09 -11.09 2.45
N GLY A 17 -12.70 -11.27 3.71
CA GLY A 17 -11.30 -11.22 4.15
C GLY A 17 -10.46 -12.39 3.60
N VAL A 18 -11.03 -13.60 3.58
CA VAL A 18 -10.33 -14.84 3.19
C VAL A 18 -10.31 -15.06 1.66
N CYS A 19 -11.48 -15.03 1.01
CA CYS A 19 -11.65 -15.34 -0.41
C CYS A 19 -11.20 -14.21 -1.34
N LYS A 20 -11.00 -13.01 -0.79
CA LYS A 20 -10.60 -11.81 -1.53
C LYS A 20 -11.38 -11.55 -2.83
N PRO A 21 -12.72 -11.52 -2.79
CA PRO A 21 -13.51 -11.29 -3.99
C PRO A 21 -13.18 -9.91 -4.59
N LYS A 22 -12.98 -9.87 -5.92
CA LYS A 22 -12.56 -8.66 -6.66
C LYS A 22 -13.49 -7.47 -6.41
N PHE A 23 -14.80 -7.71 -6.31
CA PHE A 23 -15.80 -6.68 -6.02
C PHE A 23 -15.56 -5.99 -4.66
N PHE A 24 -15.34 -6.77 -3.59
CA PHE A 24 -15.13 -6.22 -2.25
C PHE A 24 -13.76 -5.52 -2.13
N TRP A 25 -12.71 -6.16 -2.66
CA TRP A 25 -11.34 -5.66 -2.54
C TRP A 25 -11.00 -4.49 -3.44
N ASN A 26 -11.82 -4.23 -4.47
CA ASN A 26 -11.67 -3.08 -5.35
C ASN A 26 -12.53 -1.88 -4.91
N SER A 27 -13.22 -1.97 -3.77
CA SER A 27 -13.96 -0.83 -3.22
C SER A 27 -12.99 0.28 -2.78
N ARG A 28 -13.39 1.55 -2.94
CA ARG A 28 -12.59 2.70 -2.51
C ARG A 28 -12.21 2.62 -1.03
N GLN A 29 -13.11 2.14 -0.18
CA GLN A 29 -12.91 2.03 1.27
C GLN A 29 -11.79 1.02 1.58
N VAL A 30 -11.83 -0.14 0.92
CA VAL A 30 -10.81 -1.18 1.09
C VAL A 30 -9.46 -0.71 0.53
N LEU A 31 -9.44 0.02 -0.58
CA LEU A 31 -8.21 0.56 -1.16
C LEU A 31 -7.53 1.64 -0.29
N VAL A 32 -8.30 2.48 0.41
CA VAL A 32 -7.73 3.44 1.38
C VAL A 32 -7.11 2.69 2.55
N LEU A 33 -7.82 1.70 3.09
CA LEU A 33 -7.32 0.89 4.21
C LEU A 33 -6.07 0.10 3.82
N ARG A 34 -6.06 -0.44 2.59
CA ARG A 34 -4.93 -1.17 2.00
C ARG A 34 -3.69 -0.30 1.81
N ARG A 35 -3.86 0.97 1.45
CA ARG A 35 -2.75 1.93 1.38
C ARG A 35 -2.15 2.24 2.76
N ARG A 36 -2.95 2.20 3.82
CA ARG A 36 -2.52 2.55 5.18
C ARG A 36 -1.92 1.37 5.96
N PHE A 37 -2.54 0.20 5.89
CA PHE A 37 -2.17 -0.99 6.68
C PHE A 37 -1.61 -2.14 5.84
N GLY A 38 -1.55 -1.98 4.52
CA GLY A 38 -1.21 -3.04 3.59
C GLY A 38 -2.30 -4.11 3.48
N ASP A 39 -2.08 -5.06 2.57
CA ASP A 39 -3.01 -6.17 2.29
C ASP A 39 -3.28 -7.04 3.51
N ARG A 40 -2.25 -7.25 4.34
CA ARG A 40 -2.33 -8.10 5.52
C ARG A 40 -3.09 -7.42 6.65
N GLY A 41 -2.80 -6.14 6.91
CA GLY A 41 -3.51 -5.40 7.95
C GLY A 41 -4.98 -5.22 7.60
N THR A 42 -5.30 -5.00 6.32
CA THR A 42 -6.68 -4.95 5.83
C THR A 42 -7.42 -6.28 6.05
N GLN A 43 -6.78 -7.41 5.74
CA GLN A 43 -7.34 -8.74 5.97
C GLN A 43 -7.58 -9.04 7.45
N ILE A 44 -6.61 -8.71 8.32
CA ILE A 44 -6.74 -8.88 9.78
C ILE A 44 -7.85 -7.99 10.33
N PHE A 45 -7.96 -6.75 9.84
CA PHE A 45 -8.98 -5.80 10.28
C PHE A 45 -10.41 -6.30 10.02
N TYR A 46 -10.70 -6.70 8.77
CA TYR A 46 -12.03 -7.23 8.43
C TYR A 46 -12.30 -8.59 9.06
N GLY A 47 -11.29 -9.46 9.16
CA GLY A 47 -11.42 -10.73 9.89
C GLY A 47 -11.71 -10.52 11.38
N GLY A 48 -11.03 -9.57 12.01
CA GLY A 48 -11.24 -9.20 13.40
C GLY A 48 -12.65 -8.67 13.65
N ILE A 49 -13.12 -7.73 12.82
CA ILE A 49 -14.49 -7.20 12.92
C ILE A 49 -15.53 -8.32 12.74
N GLY A 50 -15.34 -9.19 11.74
CA GLY A 50 -16.23 -10.32 11.50
C GLY A 50 -16.32 -11.28 12.69
N ILE A 51 -15.20 -11.59 13.33
CA ILE A 51 -15.13 -12.46 14.52
C ILE A 51 -15.74 -11.76 15.74
N SER A 52 -15.46 -10.48 15.97
CA SER A 52 -16.04 -9.72 17.08
C SER A 52 -17.56 -9.66 16.97
N LEU A 53 -18.11 -9.44 15.77
CA LEU A 53 -19.55 -9.48 15.53
C LEU A 53 -20.14 -10.89 15.72
N LEU A 54 -19.42 -11.94 15.33
CA LEU A 54 -19.82 -13.33 15.56
C LEU A 54 -19.93 -13.63 17.06
N LEU A 55 -18.94 -13.21 17.84
CA LEU A 55 -18.90 -13.42 19.29
C LEU A 55 -20.04 -12.66 19.97
N ILE A 56 -20.28 -11.39 19.60
CA ILE A 56 -21.38 -10.60 20.12
C ILE A 56 -22.72 -11.26 19.78
N ALA A 57 -22.90 -11.73 18.54
CA ALA A 57 -24.11 -12.45 18.13
C ALA A 57 -24.30 -13.75 18.94
N CYS A 58 -23.24 -14.52 19.19
CA CYS A 58 -23.28 -15.72 20.02
C CYS A 58 -23.65 -15.43 21.49
N ILE A 59 -23.13 -14.34 22.04
CA ILE A 59 -23.45 -13.89 23.41
C ILE A 59 -24.93 -13.46 23.49
N TYR A 60 -25.40 -12.67 22.53
CA TYR A 60 -26.78 -12.17 22.51
C TYR A 60 -27.83 -13.25 22.22
N TYR A 61 -27.47 -14.31 21.50
CA TYR A 61 -28.38 -15.44 21.25
C TYR A 61 -28.68 -16.26 22.52
N SER A 62 -28.04 -15.95 23.65
CA SER A 62 -28.05 -16.80 24.83
C SER A 62 -28.85 -16.21 26.01
N PRO A 63 -30.19 -16.38 26.06
CA PRO A 63 -30.84 -16.65 27.32
C PRO A 63 -30.87 -18.18 27.53
N MET A 64 -30.08 -18.65 28.49
CA MET A 64 -30.49 -19.72 29.42
C MET A 64 -30.84 -21.12 28.86
N VAL A 65 -29.84 -21.94 28.48
CA VAL A 65 -29.95 -23.42 28.62
C VAL A 65 -28.56 -24.03 28.86
N VAL A 66 -28.39 -24.78 29.94
CA VAL A 66 -27.13 -25.38 30.42
C VAL A 66 -26.61 -26.51 29.48
N GLY A 67 -27.44 -27.01 28.55
CA GLY A 67 -27.09 -28.05 27.58
C GLY A 67 -26.37 -27.58 26.30
N VAL A 68 -26.30 -26.28 26.01
CA VAL A 68 -25.75 -25.75 24.73
C VAL A 68 -24.22 -25.58 24.75
N ASN A 69 -23.56 -25.95 25.86
CA ASN A 69 -22.12 -25.76 26.04
C ASN A 69 -21.28 -26.62 25.07
N LEU A 70 -21.76 -27.81 24.67
CA LEU A 70 -21.05 -28.66 23.72
C LEU A 70 -21.03 -28.05 22.31
N VAL A 71 -22.17 -27.53 21.85
CA VAL A 71 -22.30 -26.88 20.53
C VAL A 71 -21.46 -25.60 20.49
N ARG A 72 -21.42 -24.84 21.60
CA ARG A 72 -20.54 -23.66 21.74
C ARG A 72 -19.06 -24.03 21.66
N PHE A 73 -18.64 -25.10 22.33
CA PHE A 73 -17.27 -25.61 22.24
C PHE A 73 -16.93 -26.03 20.81
N LEU A 74 -17.83 -26.73 20.12
CA LEU A 74 -17.62 -27.14 18.73
C LEU A 74 -17.50 -25.94 17.78
N ILE A 75 -18.32 -24.90 17.96
CA ILE A 75 -18.23 -23.67 17.17
C ILE A 75 -16.92 -22.92 17.47
N ALA A 76 -16.53 -22.80 18.73
CA ALA A 76 -15.28 -22.15 19.12
C ALA A 76 -14.05 -22.91 18.58
N VAL A 77 -14.07 -24.25 18.63
CA VAL A 77 -13.04 -25.11 18.07
C VAL A 77 -12.99 -25.01 16.55
N ALA A 78 -14.15 -24.97 15.88
CA ALA A 78 -14.22 -24.76 14.43
C ALA A 78 -13.69 -23.37 14.02
N ALA A 79 -14.00 -22.33 14.79
CA ALA A 79 -13.48 -20.98 14.57
C ALA A 79 -11.95 -20.91 14.81
N ALA A 80 -11.45 -21.57 15.85
CA ALA A 80 -10.01 -21.69 16.11
C ALA A 80 -9.29 -22.48 15.02
N ALA A 81 -9.89 -23.58 14.53
CA ALA A 81 -9.36 -24.36 13.42
C ALA A 81 -9.34 -23.54 12.11
N LEU A 82 -10.38 -22.74 11.85
CA LEU A 82 -10.43 -21.78 10.75
C LEU A 82 -9.35 -20.71 10.88
N LEU A 83 -9.09 -20.19 12.08
CA LEU A 83 -8.00 -19.26 12.36
C LEU A 83 -6.63 -19.89 12.04
N ILE A 84 -6.39 -21.11 12.52
CA ILE A 84 -5.13 -21.85 12.27
C ILE A 84 -4.99 -22.14 10.77
N TYR A 85 -6.06 -22.54 10.09
CA TYR A 85 -6.07 -22.76 8.63
C TYR A 85 -5.79 -21.46 7.87
N CYS A 86 -6.40 -20.35 8.28
CA CYS A 86 -6.17 -19.03 7.68
C CYS A 86 -4.72 -18.57 7.89
N LEU A 87 -4.17 -18.74 9.09
CA LEU A 87 -2.75 -18.46 9.38
C LEU A 87 -1.82 -19.32 8.53
N LYS A 88 -2.11 -20.62 8.36
CA LYS A 88 -1.32 -21.52 7.50
C LYS A 88 -1.45 -21.15 6.02
N SER A 89 -2.61 -20.68 5.58
CA SER A 89 -2.83 -20.18 4.21
C SER A 89 -1.98 -18.95 3.87
N THR A 90 -1.69 -18.08 4.85
CA THR A 90 -0.74 -16.96 4.64
C THR A 90 0.68 -17.42 4.31
N SER A 91 1.10 -18.61 4.74
CA SER A 91 2.45 -19.14 4.49
C SER A 91 2.63 -19.64 3.04
N LYS A 92 1.59 -20.20 2.42
CA LYS A 92 1.61 -20.64 1.00
C LYS A 92 1.66 -19.46 0.02
N CYS A 93 1.07 -18.32 0.38
CA CYS A 93 1.06 -17.12 -0.44
C CYS A 93 2.44 -16.43 -0.56
N LYS A 94 3.41 -16.78 0.30
CA LYS A 94 4.82 -16.32 0.17
C LYS A 94 5.50 -16.83 -1.11
N ARG A 95 5.07 -17.98 -1.67
CA ARG A 95 5.64 -18.48 -2.94
C ARG A 95 5.12 -17.73 -4.17
N LEU A 96 3.86 -17.28 -4.16
CA LEU A 96 3.26 -16.55 -5.30
C LEU A 96 3.53 -15.03 -5.26
N ALA A 97 3.63 -14.42 -4.08
CA ALA A 97 3.99 -13.00 -3.95
C ALA A 97 5.43 -12.69 -4.40
N ARG A 98 6.34 -13.67 -4.33
CA ARG A 98 7.70 -13.55 -4.91
C ARG A 98 7.67 -13.52 -6.44
N GLN A 99 6.62 -14.04 -7.07
CA GLN A 99 6.46 -14.10 -8.53
C GLN A 99 5.83 -12.82 -9.13
N SER A 100 4.98 -12.12 -8.38
CA SER A 100 4.36 -10.85 -8.81
C SER A 100 5.34 -9.65 -8.78
N ASN A 101 6.26 -9.61 -7.82
CA ASN A 101 7.30 -8.57 -7.83
C ASN A 101 8.34 -8.80 -8.94
N GLN A 102 8.59 -10.06 -9.34
CA GLN A 102 9.46 -10.35 -10.47
C GLN A 102 8.84 -9.93 -11.81
N THR A 103 7.52 -9.98 -11.97
CA THR A 103 6.85 -9.54 -13.21
C THR A 103 6.80 -8.03 -13.36
N PHE A 104 6.57 -7.27 -12.27
CA PHE A 104 6.60 -5.80 -12.32
C PHE A 104 8.02 -5.23 -12.57
N ILE A 105 9.05 -5.87 -11.99
CA ILE A 105 10.46 -5.51 -12.26
C ILE A 105 10.87 -5.91 -13.69
N LYS A 106 10.40 -7.06 -14.21
CA LYS A 106 10.67 -7.49 -15.60
C LYS A 106 9.98 -6.64 -16.66
N LEU A 107 8.88 -5.96 -16.35
CA LEU A 107 8.12 -5.19 -17.35
C LEU A 107 8.72 -3.81 -17.70
N GLY A 108 9.93 -3.48 -17.22
CA GLY A 108 10.66 -2.26 -17.62
C GLY A 108 10.00 -0.93 -17.21
N LEU A 109 8.87 -0.98 -16.49
CA LEU A 109 8.12 0.19 -16.03
C LEU A 109 8.89 0.97 -14.97
N ALA A 110 9.63 0.30 -14.08
CA ALA A 110 10.46 0.96 -13.09
C ALA A 110 11.55 1.85 -13.75
N GLY A 111 12.20 1.36 -14.81
CA GLY A 111 13.16 2.14 -15.58
C GLY A 111 12.52 3.34 -16.30
N LYS A 112 11.32 3.16 -16.88
CA LYS A 112 10.56 4.26 -17.51
C LYS A 112 10.16 5.34 -16.50
N PHE A 113 9.75 4.95 -15.29
CA PHE A 113 9.42 5.91 -14.22
C PHE A 113 10.65 6.65 -13.73
N GLN A 114 11.77 5.95 -13.53
CA GLN A 114 13.01 6.57 -13.10
C GLN A 114 13.52 7.60 -14.12
N LYS A 115 13.48 7.25 -15.42
CA LYS A 115 13.85 8.18 -16.50
C LYS A 115 12.94 9.41 -16.53
N ARG A 116 11.62 9.23 -16.41
CA ARG A 116 10.66 10.36 -16.34
C ARG A 116 10.89 11.25 -15.12
N LEU A 117 11.22 10.65 -13.97
CA LEU A 117 11.48 11.41 -12.75
C LEU A 117 12.76 12.25 -12.89
N GLU A 118 13.79 11.72 -13.55
CA GLU A 118 15.03 12.43 -13.81
C GLU A 118 14.84 13.60 -14.80
N GLU A 119 14.04 13.40 -15.85
CA GLU A 119 13.62 14.46 -16.77
C GLU A 119 12.84 15.57 -16.04
N TRP A 120 11.89 15.19 -15.18
CA TRP A 120 11.05 16.15 -14.45
C TRP A 120 11.87 16.98 -13.44
N ASN A 121 12.78 16.34 -12.71
CA ASN A 121 13.68 17.02 -11.77
C ASN A 121 14.66 17.96 -12.48
N SER A 122 15.16 17.59 -13.66
CA SER A 122 16.04 18.46 -14.46
C SER A 122 15.28 19.68 -14.98
N ALA A 123 14.04 19.48 -15.44
CA ALA A 123 13.18 20.58 -15.87
C ALA A 123 12.79 21.54 -14.73
N SER A 124 12.53 21.02 -13.52
CA SER A 124 12.23 21.87 -12.37
C SER A 124 13.43 22.70 -11.94
N LEU A 125 14.63 22.12 -11.91
CA LEU A 125 15.88 22.85 -11.60
C LEU A 125 16.17 23.93 -12.64
N LYS A 126 15.94 23.65 -13.93
CA LYS A 126 16.10 24.64 -15.00
C LYS A 126 15.12 25.81 -14.85
N ARG A 127 13.86 25.53 -14.49
CA ARG A 127 12.86 26.56 -14.19
C ARG A 127 13.24 27.40 -12.96
N GLU A 128 13.73 26.78 -11.88
CA GLU A 128 14.17 27.51 -10.69
C GLU A 128 15.36 28.43 -11.01
N LEU A 129 16.30 27.98 -11.86
CA LEU A 129 17.42 28.81 -12.31
C LEU A 129 16.95 30.03 -13.12
N GLN A 130 16.03 29.83 -14.07
CA GLN A 130 15.44 30.88 -14.89
C GLN A 130 14.58 31.86 -14.08
N GLN A 131 13.97 31.42 -12.97
CA GLN A 131 13.24 32.32 -12.07
C GLN A 131 14.19 33.24 -11.28
N ARG A 132 15.37 32.75 -10.92
CA ARG A 132 16.35 33.53 -10.12
C ARG A 132 17.21 34.46 -10.97
N VAL A 133 17.40 34.15 -12.25
CA VAL A 133 18.31 34.90 -13.12
C VAL A 133 17.75 34.98 -14.53
N LYS A 134 18.00 36.10 -15.24
CA LYS A 134 17.70 36.25 -16.67
C LYS A 134 18.25 35.06 -17.47
N THR A 135 17.51 34.64 -18.49
CA THR A 135 17.82 33.47 -19.32
C THR A 135 19.25 33.49 -19.86
N ASP A 136 19.72 34.63 -20.37
CA ASP A 136 21.07 34.78 -20.91
C ASP A 136 22.16 34.55 -19.85
N THR A 137 21.92 34.99 -18.63
CA THR A 137 22.85 34.79 -17.52
C THR A 137 22.84 33.34 -17.05
N ALA A 138 21.69 32.67 -17.06
CA ALA A 138 21.58 31.25 -16.72
C ALA A 138 22.40 30.39 -17.68
N GLU A 139 22.33 30.67 -18.99
CA GLU A 139 23.12 29.96 -20.01
C GLU A 139 24.62 30.23 -19.88
N ARG A 140 25.02 31.47 -19.58
CA ARG A 140 26.42 31.81 -19.32
C ARG A 140 26.98 31.10 -18.08
N LEU A 141 26.21 31.02 -17.01
CA LEU A 141 26.60 30.30 -15.78
C LEU A 141 26.75 28.80 -16.04
N MET A 142 25.79 28.20 -16.75
CA MET A 142 25.85 26.80 -17.16
C MET A 142 27.07 26.51 -18.04
N SER A 143 27.36 27.39 -19.00
CA SER A 143 28.51 27.26 -19.89
C SER A 143 29.84 27.40 -19.14
N SER A 144 29.93 28.34 -18.19
CA SER A 144 31.10 28.48 -17.32
C SER A 144 31.34 27.25 -16.46
N ALA A 145 30.28 26.67 -15.88
CA ALA A 145 30.36 25.44 -15.09
C ALA A 145 30.81 24.23 -15.92
N ARG A 146 30.35 24.12 -17.18
CA ARG A 146 30.76 23.09 -18.15
C ARG A 146 32.24 23.18 -18.50
N ILE A 147 32.75 24.39 -18.74
CA ILE A 147 34.17 24.61 -19.02
C ILE A 147 35.04 24.19 -17.83
N LYS A 148 34.62 24.52 -16.60
CA LYS A 148 35.37 24.17 -15.38
C LYS A 148 35.34 22.69 -15.04
N ASN A 149 34.25 21.99 -15.35
CA ASN A 149 34.06 20.59 -14.97
C ASN A 149 33.49 19.78 -16.15
N PRO A 150 34.29 19.44 -17.17
CA PRO A 150 33.79 18.67 -18.32
C PRO A 150 33.33 17.26 -17.91
N GLY A 151 32.36 16.71 -18.64
CA GLY A 151 31.92 15.32 -18.48
C GLY A 151 30.94 15.04 -17.33
N LYS A 152 30.29 16.07 -16.75
CA LYS A 152 29.22 15.90 -15.75
C LYS A 152 27.84 15.92 -16.40
N SER A 153 26.83 15.39 -15.70
CA SER A 153 25.44 15.41 -16.18
C SER A 153 24.86 16.82 -16.14
N GLU A 154 23.87 17.11 -16.99
CA GLU A 154 23.19 18.42 -17.03
C GLU A 154 22.63 18.81 -15.66
N ARG A 155 22.06 17.83 -14.95
CA ARG A 155 21.57 17.97 -13.58
C ARG A 155 22.65 18.43 -12.61
N TRP A 156 23.85 17.85 -12.67
CA TRP A 156 24.95 18.24 -11.80
C TRP A 156 25.31 19.72 -11.98
N TYR A 157 25.36 20.19 -13.23
CA TYR A 157 25.61 21.62 -13.50
C TYR A 157 24.49 22.51 -12.98
N LEU A 158 23.22 22.12 -13.18
CA LEU A 158 22.07 22.86 -12.65
C LEU A 158 22.12 22.96 -11.12
N GLU A 159 22.34 21.83 -10.43
CA GLU A 159 22.46 21.80 -8.96
C GLU A 159 23.65 22.63 -8.49
N LYS A 160 24.80 22.54 -9.17
CA LYS A 160 26.01 23.27 -8.81
C LYS A 160 25.84 24.78 -8.96
N VAL A 161 25.33 25.24 -10.10
CA VAL A 161 25.05 26.66 -10.35
C VAL A 161 24.03 27.19 -9.34
N LEU A 162 22.97 26.42 -9.08
CA LEU A 162 21.91 26.84 -8.16
C LEU A 162 22.38 26.84 -6.70
N TYR A 163 23.31 25.94 -6.33
CA TYR A 163 24.01 25.95 -5.05
C TYR A 163 24.93 27.17 -4.91
N ASP A 164 25.72 27.48 -5.94
CA ASP A 164 26.62 28.64 -5.93
C ASP A 164 25.82 29.96 -5.87
N LEU A 165 24.68 30.04 -6.56
CA LEU A 165 23.73 31.15 -6.46
C LEU A 165 23.08 31.28 -5.07
N LYS A 166 22.82 30.17 -4.38
CA LYS A 166 22.31 30.17 -3.00
C LYS A 166 23.37 30.55 -1.98
N ARG A 167 24.65 30.27 -2.27
CA ARG A 167 25.76 30.46 -1.34
C ARG A 167 26.40 31.85 -1.43
N GLY A 168 26.22 32.58 -2.53
CA GLY A 168 26.92 33.85 -2.72
C GLY A 168 26.36 34.71 -3.84
N ARG A 169 25.27 35.41 -3.52
CA ARG A 169 25.20 36.84 -3.77
C ARG A 169 24.58 37.52 -2.55
#